data_AF-A0A0F9F1R8-F1
#
_entry.id   AF-A0A0F9F1R8-F1
#
_cell.length_a   1.000
_cell.length_b   1.000
_cell.length_c   1.000
_cell.angle_alpha   90.00
_cell.angle_beta   90.00
_cell.angle_gamma   90.00
#
_symmetry.space_group_name_H-M   'P 1'
#
loop_
_entity.id
_entity.type
_entity.pdbx_description
1 polymer ?
#
loop_
_entity_poly.entity_id
_entity_poly.type
_entity_poly.pdbx_seq_one_letter_code
_entity_poly.pdbx_strand_id
1 'polypeptide(L)'
;MGYTKTIHAVVRVREYLDEMVTGTGDLEWPSSDPRLAYWIREGIAAAGAKHIDLRDYATLSGKYILRSGEGKTIAELRNKLPLDELRARMTVKDAIDGASVIGAAMQYKRPEMFFPNAQLS
;
A
#
# COMPACT_ATOMS: atom_id res chain seq x y z
N MET A 1 8.76 6.83 2.12
CA MET A 1 8.48 7.40 3.46
C MET A 1 8.39 6.25 4.45
N GLY A 2 9.13 6.31 5.55
CA GLY A 2 9.02 5.33 6.64
C GLY A 2 8.03 5.83 7.69
N TYR A 3 7.18 4.94 8.21
CA TYR A 3 6.24 5.23 9.30
C TYR A 3 6.82 4.81 10.64
N THR A 4 6.47 5.54 11.69
CA THR A 4 6.83 5.17 13.06
C THR A 4 5.99 3.96 13.48
N LYS A 5 6.65 2.89 13.93
CA LYS A 5 6.01 1.61 14.31
C LYS A 5 5.82 1.52 15.83
N THR A 6 5.24 2.55 16.44
CA THR A 6 4.99 2.59 17.89
C THR A 6 3.50 2.39 18.20
N ILE A 7 3.20 1.79 19.35
CA ILE A 7 1.81 1.58 19.80
C ILE A 7 1.06 2.90 19.99
N HIS A 8 1.76 3.97 20.38
CA HIS A 8 1.19 5.31 20.51
C HIS A 8 0.58 5.83 19.21
N ALA A 9 1.16 5.46 18.06
CA ALA A 9 0.60 5.82 16.77
C ALA A 9 -0.78 5.20 16.55
N VAL A 10 -1.01 3.97 17.04
CA VAL A 10 -2.32 3.29 16.99
C VAL A 10 -3.30 3.98 17.96
N VAL A 11 -2.88 4.20 19.21
CA VAL A 11 -3.73 4.79 20.25
C VAL A 11 -4.26 6.17 19.83
N ARG A 12 -3.42 6.99 19.19
CA ARG A 12 -3.78 8.34 18.72
C ARG A 12 -4.95 8.36 17.73
N VAL A 13 -5.10 7.32 16.91
CA VAL A 13 -6.12 7.27 15.84
C VAL A 13 -7.11 6.13 16.04
N ARG A 14 -7.17 5.56 17.25
CA ARG A 14 -7.94 4.34 17.52
C ARG A 14 -9.42 4.49 17.15
N GLU A 15 -10.02 5.63 17.47
CA GLU A 15 -11.41 5.93 17.13
C GLU A 15 -11.69 5.79 15.62
N TYR A 16 -10.82 6.33 14.76
CA TYR A 16 -10.95 6.23 13.32
C TYR A 16 -10.73 4.80 12.81
N LEU A 17 -9.79 4.07 13.43
CA LEU A 17 -9.52 2.68 13.07
C LEU A 17 -10.70 1.77 13.43
N ASP A 18 -11.31 1.96 14.60
CA ASP A 18 -12.49 1.22 15.04
C ASP A 18 -13.69 1.48 14.11
N GLU A 19 -13.88 2.74 13.70
CA GLU A 19 -14.90 3.11 12.72
C GLU A 19 -14.63 2.48 11.33
N MET A 20 -13.37 2.44 10.88
CA MET A 20 -13.00 1.78 9.62
C MET A 20 -13.18 0.24 9.65
N VAL A 21 -13.00 -0.39 10.82
CA VAL A 21 -13.23 -1.84 10.98
C VAL A 21 -14.72 -2.14 10.84
N THR A 22 -15.57 -1.38 11.52
CA THR A 22 -17.03 -1.57 11.54
C THR A 22 -17.73 -1.01 10.31
N GLY A 23 -17.13 -0.02 9.64
CA GLY A 23 -17.68 0.66 8.48
C GLY A 23 -17.80 -0.27 7.26
N THR A 24 -18.92 -0.15 6.55
CA THR A 24 -19.20 -0.93 5.32
C THR A 24 -19.07 -0.09 4.05
N GLY A 25 -18.81 1.21 4.17
CA GLY A 25 -18.74 2.17 3.07
C GLY A 25 -17.54 3.11 3.16
N ASP A 26 -17.58 4.14 2.33
CA ASP A 26 -16.67 5.27 2.41
C ASP A 26 -16.94 6.02 3.73
N LEU A 27 -15.89 6.47 4.41
CA LEU A 27 -15.98 7.23 5.65
C LEU A 27 -15.39 8.63 5.45
N GLU A 28 -15.99 9.62 6.10
CA GLU A 28 -15.53 11.00 6.05
C GLU A 28 -15.46 11.60 7.44
N TRP A 29 -14.32 12.20 7.79
CA TRP A 29 -14.12 12.90 9.04
C TRP A 29 -13.80 14.36 8.79
N PRO A 30 -14.56 15.31 9.37
CA PRO A 30 -14.17 16.70 9.36
C PRO A 30 -12.88 16.85 10.17
N SER A 31 -11.85 17.42 9.57
CA SER A 31 -10.55 17.63 10.22
C SER A 31 -9.89 18.88 9.68
N SER A 32 -9.62 19.83 10.57
CA SER A 32 -8.77 20.98 10.28
C SER A 32 -7.30 20.61 10.16
N ASP A 33 -6.89 19.44 10.69
CA ASP A 33 -5.52 18.96 10.60
C ASP A 33 -5.32 18.14 9.30
N PRO A 34 -4.47 18.61 8.36
CA PRO A 34 -4.17 17.87 7.14
C PRO A 34 -3.40 16.56 7.39
N ARG A 35 -2.84 16.38 8.60
CA ARG A 35 -2.05 15.21 9.00
C ARG A 35 -2.90 14.04 9.48
N LEU A 36 -4.22 14.21 9.68
CA LEU A 36 -5.06 13.11 10.15
C LEU A 36 -4.95 11.87 9.25
N ALA A 37 -5.04 12.02 7.93
CA ALA A 37 -4.85 10.92 6.99
C ALA A 37 -3.46 10.26 7.12
N TYR A 38 -2.42 11.06 7.39
CA TYR A 38 -1.07 10.54 7.63
C TYR A 38 -1.02 9.73 8.94
N TRP A 39 -1.62 10.23 10.02
CA TRP A 39 -1.66 9.54 11.30
C TRP A 39 -2.44 8.23 11.24
N ILE A 40 -3.54 8.18 10.48
CA ILE A 40 -4.29 6.95 10.27
C ILE A 40 -3.43 5.94 9.51
N ARG A 41 -2.73 6.36 8.43
CA ARG A 41 -1.77 5.48 7.72
C ARG A 41 -0.65 4.97 8.64
N GLU A 42 -0.13 5.84 9.50
CA GLU A 42 0.89 5.48 10.48
C GLU A 42 0.36 4.47 11.50
N GLY A 43 -0.85 4.66 12.02
CA GLY A 43 -1.53 3.73 12.92
C GLY A 43 -1.74 2.34 12.29
N ILE A 44 -2.21 2.30 11.04
CA ILE A 44 -2.37 1.05 10.27
C ILE A 44 -1.01 0.35 10.08
N ALA A 45 0.03 1.11 9.70
CA ALA A 45 1.38 0.55 9.52
C ALA A 45 1.99 0.03 10.83
N ALA A 46 1.72 0.71 11.95
CA ALA A 46 2.16 0.28 13.28
C ALA A 46 1.45 -0.99 13.73
N ALA A 47 0.14 -1.13 13.47
CA ALA A 47 -0.63 -2.33 13.76
C ALA A 47 -0.06 -3.57 13.04
N GLY A 48 0.34 -3.44 11.77
CA GLY A 48 0.91 -4.54 10.99
C GLY A 48 2.33 -4.96 11.38
N ALA A 49 3.06 -4.16 12.16
CA ALA A 49 4.49 -4.39 12.37
C ALA A 49 4.82 -5.43 13.45
N LYS A 50 4.10 -5.45 14.59
CA LYS A 50 4.49 -6.24 15.77
C LYS A 50 3.34 -6.67 16.69
N HIS A 51 2.08 -6.36 16.36
CA HIS A 51 0.94 -6.59 17.25
C HIS A 51 -0.06 -7.57 16.62
N ILE A 52 0.00 -8.85 17.00
CA ILE A 52 -0.93 -9.89 16.51
C ILE A 52 -2.39 -9.52 16.82
N ASP A 53 -2.62 -8.89 17.98
CA ASP A 53 -3.95 -8.51 18.44
C ASP A 53 -4.55 -7.32 17.65
N LEU A 54 -3.75 -6.64 16.83
CA LEU A 54 -4.17 -5.50 16.01
C LEU A 54 -4.23 -5.84 14.52
N ARG A 55 -4.30 -7.13 14.19
CA ARG A 55 -4.37 -7.60 12.80
C ARG A 55 -5.52 -6.97 12.02
N ASP A 56 -6.67 -6.76 12.65
CA ASP A 56 -7.83 -6.15 12.00
C ASP A 56 -7.49 -4.76 11.45
N TYR A 57 -6.80 -3.93 12.23
CA TYR A 57 -6.34 -2.62 11.77
C TYR A 57 -5.32 -2.72 10.64
N ALA A 58 -4.45 -3.72 10.65
CA ALA A 58 -3.47 -3.92 9.57
C ALA A 58 -4.15 -4.20 8.22
N THR A 59 -5.27 -4.93 8.23
CA THR A 59 -6.04 -5.23 7.01
C THR A 59 -6.67 -4.00 6.36
N LEU A 60 -6.89 -2.92 7.13
CA LEU A 60 -7.48 -1.68 6.62
C LEU A 60 -6.64 -1.03 5.51
N SER A 61 -5.32 -1.27 5.50
CA SER A 61 -4.44 -0.83 4.40
C SER A 61 -4.86 -1.37 3.04
N GLY A 62 -5.45 -2.57 2.98
CA GLY A 62 -5.98 -3.19 1.77
C GLY A 62 -7.45 -2.84 1.49
N LYS A 63 -8.19 -2.39 2.50
CA LYS A 63 -9.61 -2.04 2.39
C LYS A 63 -9.83 -0.59 1.94
N TYR A 64 -9.00 0.35 2.42
CA TYR A 64 -9.23 1.79 2.24
C TYR A 64 -8.09 2.53 1.53
N ILE A 65 -8.45 3.59 0.82
CA ILE A 65 -7.60 4.66 0.31
C ILE A 65 -7.89 5.91 1.14
N LEU A 66 -6.90 6.35 1.92
CA LEU A 66 -7.03 7.56 2.72
C LEU A 66 -6.64 8.77 1.88
N ARG A 67 -7.42 9.85 1.94
CA ARG A 67 -7.16 11.13 1.29
C ARG A 67 -7.44 12.29 2.24
N SER A 68 -6.61 13.33 2.19
CA SER A 68 -6.90 14.62 2.83
C SER A 68 -7.46 15.56 1.77
N GLY A 69 -8.62 16.16 2.03
CA GLY A 69 -9.27 17.18 1.20
C GLY A 69 -9.62 18.42 2.04
N GLU A 70 -10.17 19.45 1.42
CA GLU A 70 -10.52 20.75 2.04
C GLU A 70 -11.25 20.58 3.40
N GLY A 71 -10.49 20.63 4.50
CA GLY A 71 -11.02 20.50 5.85
C GLY A 71 -11.58 19.12 6.22
N LYS A 72 -11.28 18.06 5.45
CA LYS A 72 -11.75 16.70 5.74
C LYS A 72 -10.76 15.61 5.37
N THR A 73 -10.83 14.48 6.08
CA THR A 73 -10.15 13.24 5.74
C THR A 73 -11.17 12.22 5.26
N ILE A 74 -10.92 11.62 4.11
CA ILE A 74 -11.80 10.64 3.47
C ILE A 74 -11.09 9.29 3.46
N ALA A 75 -11.77 8.24 3.89
CA ALA A 75 -11.39 6.85 3.67
C ALA A 75 -12.30 6.24 2.60
N GLU A 76 -11.80 6.15 1.37
CA GLU A 76 -12.53 5.57 0.23
C GLU A 76 -12.24 4.06 0.14
N LEU A 77 -13.24 3.22 -0.13
CA LEU A 77 -13.01 1.78 -0.33
C LEU A 77 -12.18 1.53 -1.60
N ARG A 78 -11.11 0.72 -1.47
CA ARG A 78 -10.17 0.40 -2.58
C ARG A 78 -10.83 -0.34 -3.74
N ASN A 79 -11.82 -1.18 -3.45
CA ASN A 79 -12.51 -1.98 -4.45
C ASN A 79 -13.99 -1.64 -4.43
N LYS A 80 -14.43 -0.83 -5.40
CA LYS A 80 -15.85 -0.75 -5.76
C LYS A 80 -16.35 -1.98 -6.54
N LEU A 81 -15.47 -2.94 -6.84
CA LEU A 81 -15.81 -4.14 -7.59
C LEU A 81 -15.87 -5.34 -6.64
N PRO A 82 -16.97 -6.11 -6.65
CA PRO A 82 -17.11 -7.31 -5.84
C PRO A 82 -15.97 -8.30 -6.17
N LEU A 83 -15.55 -9.05 -5.16
CA LEU A 83 -14.43 -9.99 -5.22
C LEU A 83 -14.54 -10.99 -6.40
N ASP A 84 -15.77 -11.29 -6.82
CA ASP A 84 -16.08 -12.17 -7.96
C ASP A 84 -15.67 -11.59 -9.32
N GLU A 85 -15.79 -10.27 -9.52
CA GLU A 85 -15.37 -9.61 -10.77
C GLU A 85 -13.84 -9.48 -10.87
N LEU A 86 -13.15 -9.37 -9.73
CA LEU A 86 -11.68 -9.39 -9.69
C LEU A 86 -11.13 -10.77 -10.05
N ARG A 87 -11.77 -11.85 -9.58
CA ARG A 87 -11.42 -13.23 -9.96
C ARG A 87 -11.63 -13.48 -11.46
N ALA A 88 -12.75 -13.00 -12.01
CA ALA A 88 -13.05 -13.12 -13.44
C ALA A 88 -12.02 -12.39 -14.34
N ARG A 89 -11.45 -11.27 -13.87
CA ARG A 89 -10.37 -10.56 -14.59
C ARG A 89 -9.00 -11.21 -14.45
N MET A 90 -8.70 -11.87 -13.33
CA MET A 90 -7.44 -12.63 -13.17
C MET A 90 -7.39 -13.88 -14.04
N THR A 91 -8.53 -14.50 -14.37
CA THR A 91 -8.55 -15.74 -15.16
C THR A 91 -8.29 -15.56 -16.67
N VAL A 92 -8.18 -14.33 -17.19
CA VAL A 92 -8.17 -14.10 -18.66
C VAL A 92 -6.78 -13.76 -19.25
N LYS A 93 -5.69 -13.73 -18.48
CA LYS A 93 -4.36 -13.38 -19.04
C LYS A 93 -3.15 -14.22 -18.62
N ASP A 94 -3.33 -15.42 -18.09
CA ASP A 94 -2.21 -16.35 -17.83
C ASP A 94 -2.30 -17.65 -18.65
N ALA A 95 -2.66 -17.52 -19.93
CA ALA A 95 -2.22 -18.47 -20.95
C ALA A 95 -1.13 -17.80 -21.81
N ILE A 96 -0.07 -17.31 -21.15
CA ILE A 96 1.16 -16.91 -21.85
C ILE A 96 2.05 -18.14 -21.88
N ASP A 97 2.15 -18.68 -23.08
CA ASP A 97 2.97 -19.79 -23.51
C ASP A 97 4.37 -19.77 -22.87
N GLY A 98 4.74 -20.86 -22.18
CA GLY A 98 6.01 -20.99 -21.45
C GLY A 98 7.27 -20.82 -22.32
N ALA A 99 7.12 -20.78 -23.64
CA ALA A 99 8.19 -20.54 -24.60
C ALA A 99 8.67 -19.07 -24.65
N SER A 100 7.87 -18.09 -24.23
CA SER A 100 8.25 -16.66 -24.31
C SER A 100 9.15 -16.17 -23.17
N VAL A 101 9.21 -16.90 -22.05
CA VAL A 101 10.00 -16.48 -20.86
C VAL A 101 11.51 -16.69 -21.07
N ILE A 102 11.91 -17.62 -21.93
CA ILE A 102 13.34 -17.92 -22.17
C ILE A 102 14.02 -16.85 -23.03
N GLY A 103 13.28 -16.09 -23.83
CA GLY A 103 13.82 -14.99 -24.66
C GLY A 103 14.22 -13.74 -23.88
N ALA A 104 13.61 -13.47 -22.72
CA ALA A 104 13.82 -12.24 -21.96
C ALA A 104 15.05 -12.29 -21.02
N ALA A 105 15.60 -13.47 -20.74
CA ALA A 105 16.75 -13.62 -19.85
C ALA A 105 18.12 -13.45 -20.55
N MET A 106 18.17 -13.39 -21.89
CA MET A 106 19.42 -13.30 -22.67
C MET A 106 19.74 -11.91 -23.23
N GLN A 107 19.13 -10.82 -22.74
CA GLN A 107 19.37 -9.47 -23.27
C GLN A 107 19.77 -8.40 -22.24
N TYR A 108 20.46 -8.79 -21.18
CA TYR A 108 21.24 -7.85 -20.36
C TYR A 108 22.70 -8.27 -20.21
N LYS A 109 23.39 -8.46 -21.34
CA LYS A 109 24.84 -8.21 -21.40
C LYS A 109 25.02 -6.69 -21.58
N ARG A 110 25.42 -6.01 -20.50
CA ARG A 110 25.90 -4.63 -20.58
C ARG A 110 27.07 -4.58 -21.59
N PRO A 111 27.16 -3.59 -22.48
CA PRO A 111 28.45 -3.27 -23.09
C PRO A 111 29.36 -2.76 -21.98
N GLU A 112 30.44 -3.49 -21.72
CA GLU A 112 31.54 -3.02 -20.87
C GLU A 112 32.04 -1.68 -21.43
N MET A 113 32.00 -0.63 -20.63
CA MET A 113 32.63 0.65 -20.99
C MET A 113 34.15 0.42 -21.01
N PHE A 114 34.69 0.33 -22.22
CA PHE A 114 36.12 0.30 -22.50
C PHE A 114 36.72 1.66 -22.13
N PHE A 115 37.57 1.70 -21.10
CA PHE A 115 38.39 2.88 -20.76
C PHE A 115 39.85 2.60 -21.16
N PRO A 116 40.28 2.96 -22.37
CA PRO A 116 41.69 2.86 -22.72
C PRO A 116 42.46 4.01 -22.07
N ASN A 117 43.49 3.65 -21.31
CA ASN A 117 44.53 4.50 -20.72
C ASN A 117 44.22 5.16 -19.35
N ALA A 118 44.09 4.33 -18.31
CA ALA A 118 44.53 4.72 -16.97
C ALA A 118 45.97 4.21 -16.77
N GLN A 119 46.95 4.93 -17.32
CA GLN A 119 48.34 4.75 -16.88
C GLN A 119 48.50 5.43 -15.53
N LEU A 120 48.60 4.61 -14.48
CA LEU A 120 49.14 4.98 -13.17
C LEU A 120 50.66 4.84 -13.26
N SER A 121 51.35 5.95 -13.53
CA SER A 121 52.78 6.18 -13.24
C SER A 121 53.03 7.68 -13.13
#